data_AF-A0A916D5W2-F1
#
_entry.id   AF-A0A916D5W2-F1
#
_cell.length_a   1.000
_cell.length_b   1.000
_cell.length_c   1.000
_cell.angle_alpha   90.00
_cell.angle_beta   90.00
_cell.angle_gamma   90.00
#
_symmetry.space_group_name_H-M   'P 1'
#
loop_
_entity.id
_entity.type
_entity.pdbx_description
1 polymer ?
#
loop_
_entity_poly.entity_id
_entity_poly.type
_entity_poly.pdbx_seq_one_letter_code
_entity_poly.pdbx_strand_id
1 'polypeptide(L)'
;MRLLLQSDQDRDAFDAALVELELCLLNVLPATAHRPRQLVASSAGGEDLVCFVEDHRVPARYLVILSHDPEPMAKALAAHLTTVDARALEDELARAEDPESQSMLLRLMAVAGDRAALERAARQASLSSAAASALALLDELPA
;
A
#
# COMPACT_ATOMS: atom_id res chain seq x y z
N MET A 1 -6.91 1.30 6.68
CA MET A 1 -7.02 0.39 5.50
C MET A 1 -5.94 0.79 4.49
N ARG A 2 -5.40 -0.15 3.71
CA ARG A 2 -4.37 0.14 2.71
C ARG A 2 -4.75 -0.31 1.31
N LEU A 3 -4.30 0.46 0.31
CA LEU A 3 -4.39 0.10 -1.11
C LEU A 3 -3.01 0.17 -1.73
N LEU A 4 -2.47 -0.96 -2.19
CA LEU A 4 -1.25 -0.98 -2.97
C LEU A 4 -1.54 -0.45 -4.38
N LEU A 5 -0.72 0.48 -4.87
CA LEU A 5 -0.86 1.05 -6.21
C LEU A 5 0.05 0.32 -7.20
N GLN A 6 -0.35 0.30 -8.47
CA GLN A 6 0.55 -0.09 -9.55
C GLN A 6 1.74 0.87 -9.64
N SER A 7 2.87 0.37 -10.15
CA SER A 7 4.15 1.09 -10.17
C SER A 7 4.16 2.33 -11.07
N ASP A 8 3.24 2.41 -12.02
CA ASP A 8 3.03 3.54 -12.93
C ASP A 8 2.14 4.64 -12.33
N GLN A 9 1.44 4.38 -11.23
CA GLN A 9 0.67 5.39 -10.51
C GLN A 9 1.64 6.34 -9.80
N ASP A 10 1.64 7.58 -10.22
CA ASP A 10 2.48 8.65 -9.67
C ASP A 10 1.65 9.69 -8.93
N ARG A 11 2.29 10.82 -8.60
CA ARG A 11 1.63 11.90 -7.86
C ARG A 11 0.58 12.62 -8.71
N ASP A 12 0.76 12.67 -10.03
CA ASP A 12 -0.18 13.35 -10.91
C ASP A 12 -1.49 12.57 -10.98
N ALA A 13 -1.41 11.24 -11.02
CA ALA A 13 -2.59 10.36 -10.89
C ALA A 13 -3.30 10.55 -9.54
N PHE A 14 -2.54 10.64 -8.44
CA PHE A 14 -3.11 10.90 -7.11
C PHE A 14 -3.75 12.28 -7.03
N ASP A 15 -3.10 13.34 -7.50
CA ASP A 15 -3.62 14.70 -7.50
C ASP A 15 -4.92 14.81 -8.34
N ALA A 16 -4.97 14.13 -9.48
CA ALA A 16 -6.20 14.02 -10.27
C ALA A 16 -7.33 13.32 -9.47
N ALA A 17 -7.03 12.23 -8.77
CA ALA A 17 -8.00 11.56 -7.91
C ALA A 17 -8.47 12.45 -6.74
N LEU A 18 -7.59 13.28 -6.17
CA LEU A 18 -7.97 14.23 -5.12
C LEU A 18 -9.03 15.23 -5.63
N VAL A 19 -8.84 15.75 -6.84
CA VAL A 19 -9.79 16.70 -7.46
C VAL A 19 -11.14 16.03 -7.70
N GLU A 20 -11.15 14.85 -8.31
CA GLU A 20 -12.39 14.13 -8.65
C GLU A 20 -13.17 13.70 -7.40
N LEU A 21 -12.48 13.41 -6.29
CA LEU A 21 -13.08 12.97 -5.03
C LEU A 21 -13.30 14.10 -4.02
N GLU A 22 -13.11 15.36 -4.44
CA GLU A 22 -13.24 16.54 -3.58
C GLU A 22 -12.40 16.46 -2.29
N LEU A 23 -11.23 15.82 -2.39
CA LEU A 23 -10.26 15.71 -1.30
C LEU A 23 -9.32 16.91 -1.33
N CYS A 24 -9.13 17.54 -0.17
CA CYS A 24 -8.22 18.67 0.00
C CYS A 24 -6.86 18.17 0.48
N LEU A 25 -5.78 18.49 -0.25
CA LEU A 25 -4.42 18.28 0.25
C LEU A 25 -4.19 19.15 1.49
N LEU A 26 -3.87 18.49 2.60
CA LEU A 26 -3.63 19.14 3.90
C LEU A 26 -2.14 19.36 4.15
N ASN A 27 -1.30 18.38 3.83
CA ASN A 27 0.11 18.43 4.17
C ASN A 27 0.98 17.55 3.27
N VAL A 28 2.26 17.88 3.18
CA VAL A 28 3.30 17.06 2.57
C VAL A 28 4.38 16.79 3.61
N LEU A 29 4.47 15.54 4.03
CA LEU A 29 5.49 15.08 4.96
C LEU A 29 6.71 14.63 4.14
N PRO A 30 7.85 15.33 4.23
CA PRO A 30 9.05 14.91 3.52
C PRO A 30 9.55 13.57 4.08
N ALA A 31 10.27 12.83 3.23
CA ALA A 31 10.97 11.61 3.63
C ALA A 31 12.04 11.94 4.68
N THR A 32 12.21 11.02 5.62
CA THR A 32 13.31 11.04 6.60
C THR A 32 13.97 9.66 6.61
N ALA A 33 15.06 9.51 7.38
CA ALA A 33 15.71 8.21 7.55
C ALA A 33 14.80 7.13 8.17
N HIS A 34 13.71 7.52 8.84
CA HIS A 34 12.83 6.61 9.56
C HIS A 34 11.38 6.60 9.04
N ARG A 35 11.03 7.50 8.11
CA ARG A 35 9.67 7.62 7.59
C ARG A 35 9.68 7.87 6.08
N PRO A 36 8.85 7.14 5.31
CA PRO A 36 8.67 7.44 3.90
C PRO A 36 8.06 8.83 3.69
N ARG A 37 8.12 9.32 2.45
CA ARG A 37 7.41 10.55 2.08
C ARG A 37 5.91 10.27 2.08
N GLN A 38 5.11 11.24 2.54
CA GLN A 38 3.66 11.10 2.59
C GLN A 38 2.99 12.39 2.13
N LEU A 39 1.95 12.29 1.30
CA LEU A 39 1.02 13.37 1.00
C LEU A 39 -0.27 13.06 1.74
N VAL A 40 -0.79 14.00 2.51
CA VAL A 40 -1.97 13.81 3.36
C VAL A 40 -3.09 14.68 2.83
N ALA A 41 -4.22 14.05 2.49
CA ALA A 41 -5.43 14.72 2.04
C ALA A 41 -6.64 14.34 2.92
N SER A 42 -7.69 15.15 2.86
CA SER A 42 -8.91 14.96 3.66
C SER A 42 -10.16 15.25 2.85
N SER A 43 -11.25 14.52 3.15
CA SER A 43 -12.58 14.87 2.64
C SER A 43 -13.09 16.18 3.26
N ALA A 44 -14.08 16.80 2.60
CA ALA A 44 -14.64 18.12 2.96
C ALA A 44 -15.22 18.22 4.39
N GLY A 45 -15.47 17.08 5.06
CA GLY A 45 -15.92 17.00 6.45
C GLY A 45 -14.84 16.62 7.46
N GLY A 46 -13.62 16.30 7.03
CA GLY A 46 -12.58 15.77 7.91
C GLY A 46 -12.81 14.32 8.37
N GLU A 47 -13.77 13.63 7.76
CA GLU A 47 -14.18 12.27 8.15
C GLU A 47 -13.23 11.19 7.63
N ASP A 48 -12.60 11.46 6.47
CA ASP A 48 -11.63 10.59 5.85
C ASP A 48 -10.30 11.31 5.70
N LEU A 49 -9.24 10.66 6.15
CA LEU A 49 -7.85 11.05 5.88
C LEU A 49 -7.22 10.01 4.97
N VAL A 50 -6.66 10.49 3.85
CA VAL A 50 -6.00 9.65 2.85
C VAL A 50 -4.53 10.06 2.77
N CYS A 51 -3.64 9.12 3.04
CA CYS A 51 -2.19 9.32 2.93
C CYS A 51 -1.66 8.56 1.72
N PHE A 52 -1.14 9.27 0.72
CA PHE A 52 -0.33 8.68 -0.34
C PHE A 52 1.10 8.52 0.16
N VAL A 53 1.59 7.29 0.19
CA VAL A 53 2.90 6.95 0.76
C VAL A 53 3.85 6.50 -0.35
N GLU A 54 4.99 7.17 -0.44
CA GLU A 54 6.11 6.77 -1.29
C GLU A 54 7.19 6.14 -0.41
N ASP A 55 7.15 4.81 -0.29
CA ASP A 55 8.11 4.09 0.53
C ASP A 55 9.36 3.73 -0.27
N HIS A 56 10.51 3.99 0.33
CA HIS A 56 11.81 3.64 -0.25
C HIS A 56 12.33 2.31 0.30
N ARG A 57 11.76 1.82 1.41
CA ARG A 57 12.10 0.54 2.05
C ARG A 57 11.45 -0.64 1.30
N VAL A 58 10.31 -0.35 0.68
CA VAL A 58 9.60 -1.22 -0.25
C VAL A 58 9.35 -0.37 -1.48
N PRO A 59 9.88 -0.70 -2.68
CA PRO A 59 9.72 0.10 -3.90
C PRO A 59 8.26 0.08 -4.39
N ALA A 60 7.39 0.69 -3.60
CA ALA A 60 5.95 0.63 -3.69
C ALA A 60 5.36 1.99 -3.34
N ARG A 61 4.23 2.27 -3.96
CA ARG A 61 3.36 3.39 -3.59
C ARG A 61 2.05 2.82 -3.12
N TYR A 62 1.50 3.36 -2.06
CA TYR A 62 0.26 2.86 -1.49
C TYR A 62 -0.49 3.98 -0.79
N LEU A 63 -1.79 3.78 -0.66
CA LEU A 63 -2.67 4.65 0.10
C LEU A 63 -2.89 4.04 1.48
N VAL A 64 -2.95 4.92 2.49
CA VAL A 64 -3.46 4.60 3.82
C VAL A 64 -4.72 5.43 4.03
N ILE A 65 -5.82 4.76 4.28
CA ILE A 65 -7.14 5.37 4.49
C ILE A 65 -7.48 5.22 5.96
N LEU A 66 -7.59 6.37 6.61
CA LEU A 66 -7.95 6.53 8.01
C LEU A 66 -9.37 7.11 8.06
N SER A 67 -10.33 6.25 8.35
CA SER A 67 -11.75 6.60 8.47
C SER A 67 -12.43 5.65 9.44
N HIS A 68 -13.60 6.04 9.94
CA HIS A 68 -14.46 5.15 10.73
C HIS A 68 -14.97 3.96 9.89
N ASP A 69 -15.21 4.19 8.61
CA ASP A 69 -15.58 3.21 7.59
C ASP A 69 -14.77 3.49 6.33
N PRO A 70 -13.59 2.86 6.16
CA PRO A 70 -12.70 3.17 5.04
C PRO A 70 -13.12 2.52 3.72
N GLU A 71 -14.06 1.57 3.71
CA GLU A 71 -14.44 0.80 2.52
C GLU A 71 -15.00 1.66 1.38
N PRO A 72 -15.93 2.62 1.63
CA PRO A 72 -16.45 3.49 0.58
C PRO A 72 -15.36 4.35 -0.07
N MET A 73 -14.49 4.95 0.75
CA MET A 73 -13.37 5.76 0.28
C MET A 73 -12.36 4.93 -0.50
N ALA A 74 -12.06 3.71 -0.03
CA ALA A 74 -11.17 2.80 -0.73
C ALA A 74 -11.70 2.41 -2.11
N LYS A 75 -13.00 2.11 -2.21
CA LYS A 75 -13.65 1.79 -3.48
C LYS A 75 -13.67 2.99 -4.42
N ALA A 76 -13.90 4.19 -3.90
CA ALA A 76 -13.85 5.42 -4.69
C ALA A 76 -12.44 5.63 -5.24
N LEU A 77 -11.40 5.59 -4.39
CA LEU A 77 -10.00 5.72 -4.82
C LEU A 77 -9.60 4.65 -5.84
N ALA A 78 -10.01 3.40 -5.66
CA ALA A 78 -9.73 2.32 -6.60
C ALA A 78 -10.46 2.46 -7.96
N ALA A 79 -11.46 3.33 -8.06
CA ALA A 79 -12.10 3.66 -9.35
C ALA A 79 -11.31 4.71 -10.15
N HIS A 80 -10.46 5.50 -9.49
CA HIS A 80 -9.62 6.54 -10.10
C HIS A 80 -8.15 6.13 -10.22
N LEU A 81 -7.70 5.20 -9.38
CA LEU A 81 -6.31 4.75 -9.30
C LEU A 81 -6.22 3.26 -9.55
N THR A 82 -5.16 2.85 -10.23
CA THR A 82 -4.95 1.43 -10.50
C THR A 82 -4.27 0.76 -9.32
N THR A 83 -4.99 -0.16 -8.67
CA THR A 83 -4.53 -0.87 -7.47
C THR A 83 -4.08 -2.28 -7.79
N VAL A 84 -3.23 -2.84 -6.92
CA VAL A 84 -2.78 -4.23 -6.98
C VAL A 84 -3.50 -5.02 -5.90
N ASP A 85 -4.24 -6.05 -6.31
CA ASP A 85 -4.89 -7.00 -5.41
C ASP A 85 -3.85 -7.96 -4.79
N ALA A 86 -4.03 -8.29 -3.51
CA ALA A 86 -3.27 -9.32 -2.82
C ALA A 86 -3.28 -10.65 -3.57
N ARG A 87 -4.40 -11.00 -4.23
CA ARG A 87 -4.48 -12.23 -5.03
C ARG A 87 -3.56 -12.21 -6.25
N ALA A 88 -3.40 -11.07 -6.91
CA ALA A 88 -2.48 -10.94 -8.04
C ALA A 88 -1.03 -11.14 -7.58
N LEU A 89 -0.67 -10.63 -6.39
CA LEU A 89 0.64 -10.87 -5.78
C LEU A 89 0.86 -12.33 -5.38
N GLU A 90 -0.16 -13.04 -4.89
CA GLU A 90 -0.09 -14.48 -4.62
C GLU A 90 0.22 -15.26 -5.92
N ASP A 91 -0.47 -14.93 -7.02
CA ASP A 91 -0.24 -15.56 -8.33
C ASP A 91 1.16 -15.27 -8.90
N GLU A 92 1.67 -14.05 -8.71
CA GLU A 92 3.05 -13.68 -9.09
C GLU A 92 4.08 -14.41 -8.22
N LEU A 93 3.83 -14.52 -6.91
CA LEU A 93 4.73 -15.21 -5.99
C LEU A 93 4.85 -16.70 -6.35
N ALA A 94 3.75 -17.33 -6.76
CA ALA A 94 3.75 -18.73 -7.20
C ALA A 94 4.58 -18.97 -8.48
N ARG A 95 4.82 -17.93 -9.28
CA ARG A 95 5.61 -17.99 -10.52
C ARG A 95 7.05 -17.49 -10.36
N ALA A 96 7.36 -16.81 -9.26
CA ALA A 96 8.68 -16.29 -9.01
C ALA A 96 9.68 -17.43 -8.71
N GLU A 97 10.74 -17.52 -9.49
CA GLU A 97 11.74 -18.59 -9.37
C GLU A 97 12.92 -18.19 -8.49
N ASP A 98 13.20 -16.88 -8.37
CA ASP A 98 14.34 -16.37 -7.62
C ASP A 98 13.95 -15.85 -6.22
N PRO A 99 14.82 -16.01 -5.21
CA PRO A 99 14.53 -15.59 -3.84
C PRO A 99 14.35 -14.07 -3.66
N GLU A 100 14.93 -13.24 -4.53
CA GLU A 100 14.87 -11.79 -4.41
C GLU A 100 13.47 -11.29 -4.81
N SER A 101 12.96 -11.74 -5.95
CA SER A 101 11.60 -11.48 -6.41
C SER A 101 10.57 -12.01 -5.42
N GLN A 102 10.75 -13.23 -4.89
CA GLN A 102 9.86 -13.78 -3.87
C GLN A 102 9.86 -12.93 -2.59
N SER A 103 11.03 -12.47 -2.13
CA SER A 103 11.13 -11.58 -0.98
C SER A 103 10.48 -10.22 -1.24
N MET A 104 10.59 -9.69 -2.45
CA MET A 104 9.93 -8.43 -2.83
C MET A 104 8.41 -8.58 -2.81
N LEU A 105 7.89 -9.64 -3.42
CA LEU A 105 6.45 -9.92 -3.47
C LEU A 105 5.85 -10.10 -2.07
N LEU A 106 6.56 -10.79 -1.17
CA LEU A 106 6.13 -10.89 0.24
C LEU A 106 6.04 -9.50 0.92
N ARG A 107 6.96 -8.58 0.64
CA ARG A 107 6.88 -7.19 1.16
C ARG A 107 5.71 -6.41 0.55
N LEU A 108 5.43 -6.59 -0.74
CA LEU A 108 4.28 -5.97 -1.39
C LEU A 108 2.96 -6.49 -0.82
N MET A 109 2.88 -7.79 -0.53
CA MET A 109 1.73 -8.38 0.15
C MET A 109 1.54 -7.82 1.56
N ALA A 110 2.63 -7.59 2.29
CA ALA A 110 2.58 -6.87 3.56
C ALA A 110 2.00 -5.47 3.40
N VAL A 111 2.37 -4.73 2.33
CA VAL A 111 1.81 -3.40 2.04
C VAL A 111 0.32 -3.47 1.70
N ALA A 112 -0.11 -4.46 0.90
CA ALA A 112 -1.51 -4.67 0.55
C ALA A 112 -2.41 -4.98 1.76
N GLY A 113 -1.83 -5.33 2.91
CA GLY A 113 -2.51 -5.34 4.21
C GLY A 113 -3.35 -6.58 4.50
N ASP A 114 -3.28 -7.62 3.66
CA ASP A 114 -3.90 -8.92 3.95
C ASP A 114 -2.90 -9.82 4.69
N ARG A 115 -2.98 -9.81 6.03
CA ARG A 115 -2.16 -10.66 6.90
C ARG A 115 -2.35 -12.15 6.59
N ALA A 116 -3.58 -12.58 6.34
CA ALA A 116 -3.87 -13.99 6.12
C ALA A 116 -3.28 -14.45 4.78
N ALA A 117 -3.38 -13.63 3.74
CA ALA A 117 -2.69 -13.85 2.46
C ALA A 117 -1.18 -13.92 2.65
N LEU A 118 -0.59 -12.96 3.35
CA LEU A 118 0.85 -12.95 3.62
C LEU A 118 1.32 -14.21 4.35
N GLU A 119 0.59 -14.67 5.37
CA GLU A 119 0.93 -15.90 6.10
C GLU A 119 0.76 -17.17 5.27
N ARG A 120 -0.17 -17.20 4.31
CA ARG A 120 -0.31 -18.31 3.35
C ARG A 120 0.85 -18.31 2.35
N ALA A 121 1.14 -17.16 1.76
CA ALA A 121 2.23 -16.94 0.82
C ALA A 121 3.61 -17.28 1.43
N ALA A 122 3.85 -16.83 2.67
CA ALA A 122 5.06 -17.14 3.44
C ALA A 122 5.29 -18.65 3.61
N ARG A 123 4.21 -19.41 3.85
CA ARG A 123 4.28 -20.88 3.98
C ARG A 123 4.59 -21.57 2.65
N GLN A 124 4.07 -21.05 1.54
CA GLN A 124 4.31 -21.61 0.22
C GLN A 124 5.74 -21.37 -0.27
N ALA A 125 6.29 -20.18 -0.03
CA ALA A 125 7.62 -19.81 -0.52
C ALA A 125 8.79 -20.47 0.23
N SER A 126 8.56 -21.15 1.37
CA SER A 126 9.64 -21.70 2.24
C SER A 126 10.70 -20.65 2.68
N LEU A 127 10.41 -19.35 2.55
CA LEU A 127 11.31 -18.25 2.88
C LEU A 127 11.05 -17.72 4.30
N SER A 128 11.46 -18.46 5.32
CA SER A 128 11.21 -18.09 6.73
C SER A 128 11.73 -16.70 7.12
N SER A 129 12.91 -16.31 6.61
CA SER A 129 13.51 -15.00 6.89
C SER A 129 12.80 -13.84 6.16
N ALA A 130 12.45 -14.03 4.88
CA ALA A 130 11.76 -12.98 4.11
C ALA A 130 10.33 -12.79 4.63
N ALA A 131 9.65 -13.89 4.98
CA ALA A 131 8.36 -13.87 5.64
C ALA A 131 8.40 -13.13 6.98
N ALA A 132 9.38 -13.41 7.84
CA ALA A 132 9.54 -12.70 9.11
C ALA A 132 9.76 -11.20 8.90
N SER A 133 10.57 -10.82 7.91
CA SER A 133 10.80 -9.41 7.54
C SER A 133 9.53 -8.74 6.99
N ALA A 134 8.74 -9.44 6.18
CA ALA A 134 7.49 -8.91 5.63
C ALA A 134 6.40 -8.77 6.70
N LEU A 135 6.33 -9.70 7.65
CA LEU A 135 5.43 -9.61 8.80
C LEU A 135 5.84 -8.45 9.73
N ALA A 136 7.13 -8.29 10.02
CA ALA A 136 7.61 -7.15 10.79
C ALA A 136 7.29 -5.81 10.10
N LEU A 137 7.48 -5.75 8.78
CA LEU A 137 7.06 -4.60 7.98
C LEU A 137 5.55 -4.34 8.09
N LEU A 138 4.71 -5.37 7.98
CA LEU A 138 3.26 -5.24 8.13
C LEU A 138 2.88 -4.57 9.45
N ASP A 139 3.56 -4.93 10.54
CA ASP A 139 3.34 -4.39 11.88
C ASP A 139 3.89 -2.95 12.06
N GLU A 140 4.89 -2.56 11.27
CA GLU A 140 5.46 -1.20 11.25
C GLU A 140 4.70 -0.23 10.33
N LEU A 141 3.90 -0.75 9.39
CA LEU A 141 3.16 0.07 8.45
C LEU A 141 1.98 0.76 9.18
N PRO A 142 1.71 2.03 8.86
CA PRO A 142 0.55 2.73 9.41
C PRO A 142 -0.75 1.97 9.06
N ALA A 143 -1.61 1.79 10.08
CA ALA A 143 -2.87 1.06 10.00
C ALA A 143 -3.92 1.72 9.08
#